data_AF-A0A259P8V4-F1
#
_entry.id   AF-A0A259P8V4-F1
#
_cell.length_a   1.000
_cell.length_b   1.000
_cell.length_c   1.000
_cell.angle_alpha   90.00
_cell.angle_beta   90.00
_cell.angle_gamma   90.00
#
_symmetry.space_group_name_H-M   'P 1'
#
loop_
_entity.id
_entity.type
_entity.pdbx_description
1 polymer ?
#
loop_
_entity_poly.entity_id
_entity_poly.type
_entity_poly.pdbx_seq_one_letter_code
_entity_poly.pdbx_strand_id
1 'polypeptide(L)' 'MSAIETQNLGMVPIVIEQSGRGERAYDIYSRLLRERV' A
#
# COMPACT_ATOMS: atom_id res chain seq x y z
N MET A 1 21.58 12.24 -22.99
CA MET A 1 20.59 12.60 -21.96
C MET A 1 19.99 11.31 -21.45
N SER A 2 20.54 10.71 -20.40
CA SER A 2 19.90 9.55 -19.78
C SER A 2 18.67 10.08 -19.05
N ALA A 3 17.48 9.66 -19.48
CA ALA A 3 16.29 9.76 -18.67
C ALA A 3 16.66 9.23 -17.28
N ILE A 4 16.43 10.04 -16.25
CA ILE A 4 16.60 9.63 -14.86
C ILE A 4 15.72 8.39 -14.71
N GLU A 5 16.33 7.20 -14.67
CA GLU A 5 15.64 5.99 -14.27
C GLU A 5 15.21 6.24 -12.84
N THR A 6 13.91 6.45 -12.64
CA THR A 6 13.30 6.58 -11.32
C THR A 6 13.44 5.24 -10.61
N GLN A 7 14.62 4.97 -10.06
CA GLN A 7 14.90 3.80 -9.23
C GLN A 7 14.08 3.98 -7.96
N ASN A 8 13.00 3.20 -7.84
CA ASN A 8 11.82 3.42 -7.01
C ASN A 8 10.78 4.38 -7.59
N LEU A 9 10.00 3.90 -8.56
CA LEU A 9 8.56 4.21 -8.50
C LEU A 9 8.09 3.65 -7.14
N GLY A 10 7.98 4.51 -6.14
CA GLY A 10 7.81 4.16 -4.72
C GLY A 10 6.88 2.97 -4.53
N MET A 11 7.46 1.81 -4.23
CA MET A 11 6.70 0.59 -4.05
C MET A 11 5.84 0.77 -2.79
N VAL A 12 4.53 0.84 -2.97
CA VAL A 12 3.61 1.01 -1.85
C VAL A 12 3.44 -0.35 -1.17
N PRO A 13 3.75 -0.47 0.14
CA PRO A 13 3.57 -1.73 0.85
C PRO A 13 2.11 -2.16 0.86
N ILE A 14 1.88 -3.46 0.67
CA ILE A 14 0.58 -4.11 0.87
C ILE A 14 0.55 -4.70 2.28
N VAL A 15 -0.57 -4.51 2.98
CA VAL A 15 -0.85 -5.04 4.31
C VAL A 15 -2.09 -5.93 4.27
N ILE A 16 -2.12 -6.92 5.16
CA ILE A 16 -3.26 -7.84 5.32
C ILE A 16 -4.01 -7.49 6.61
N GLU A 17 -5.31 -7.18 6.50
CA GLU A 17 -6.22 -7.06 7.63
C GLU A 17 -6.87 -8.43 7.89
N GLN A 18 -6.75 -8.92 9.13
CA GLN A 18 -7.47 -10.12 9.58
C GLN A 18 -8.82 -9.73 10.21
N SER A 19 -9.89 -10.37 9.76
CA SER A 19 -11.24 -10.22 10.31
C SER A 19 -11.85 -11.60 10.60
N GLY A 20 -12.90 -11.65 11.43
CA GLY A 20 -13.62 -12.90 11.71
C GLY A 20 -14.26 -13.56 10.47
N ARG A 21 -14.32 -12.86 9.33
CA ARG A 21 -14.85 -13.36 8.05
C ARG A 21 -13.75 -13.69 7.03
N GLY A 22 -12.47 -13.58 7.41
CA GLY A 22 -11.31 -13.82 6.55
C GLY A 22 -10.34 -12.62 6.46
N GLU A 23 -9.45 -12.68 5.47
CA GLU A 23 -8.39 -11.70 5.23
C GLU A 23 -8.72 -10.71 4.11
N ARG A 24 -8.22 -9.48 4.22
CA ARG A 24 -8.36 -8.44 3.20
C ARG A 24 -7.02 -7.74 2.97
N ALA A 25 -6.66 -7.54 1.70
CA ALA A 25 -5.44 -6.82 1.34
C ALA A 25 -5.73 -5.32 1.12
N TYR A 26 -4.83 -4.48 1.62
CA TYR A 26 -4.84 -3.02 1.44
C TYR A 26 -3.45 -2.55 1.04
N ASP A 27 -3.34 -1.52 0.21
CA ASP A 27 -2.13 -0.70 0.24
C ASP A 27 -2.09 0.10 1.57
N ILE A 28 -0.91 0.45 2.05
CA ILE A 28 -0.78 1.09 3.37
C ILE A 28 -1.59 2.40 3.48
N TYR A 29 -1.73 3.16 2.40
CA TYR A 29 -2.43 4.44 2.43
C TYR A 29 -3.95 4.26 2.45
N SER A 30 -4.51 3.32 1.68
CA SER A 30 -5.94 3.00 1.77
C SER A 30 -6.33 2.45 3.14
N ARG A 31 -5.44 1.71 3.82
CA ARG A 31 -5.66 1.26 5.19
C ARG A 31 -5.80 2.44 6.16
N LEU A 32 -4.89 3.41 6.09
CA LEU A 32 -4.91 4.62 6.93
C LEU A 32 -6.14 5.49 6.65
N LEU A 33 -6.46 5.70 5.37
CA LEU A 33 -7.67 6.42 4.97
C LEU A 33 -8.95 5.76 5.52
N ARG A 34 -9.01 4.42 5.48
CA ARG A 34 -10.13 3.67 6.06
C ARG A 34 -10.25 3.86 7.57
N GLU A 35 -9.13 4.01 8.29
CA GLU A 35 -9.12 4.32 9.72
C GLU A 35 -9.35 5.80 10.03
N ARG A 36 -9.40 6.64 8.99
CA ARG A 36 -9.46 8.10 9.10
C ARG A 36 -8.27 8.68 9.86
N VAL A 37 -7.08 8.13 9.61
CA VAL A 37 -5.79 8.66 10.04
C VAL A 37 -5.31 9.74 9.06
#